data_AF-A0A3N9PGM5-F1
#
_entry.id   AF-A0A3N9PGM5-F1
#
_cell.length_a   1.000
_cell.length_b   1.000
_cell.length_c   1.000
_cell.angle_alpha   90.00
_cell.angle_beta   90.00
_cell.angle_gamma   90.00
#
_symmetry.space_group_name_H-M   'P 1'
#
loop_
_entity.id
_entity.type
_entity.pdbx_description
1 polymer ?
#
loop_
_entity_poly.entity_id
_entity_poly.type
_entity_poly.pdbx_seq_one_letter_code
_entity_poly.pdbx_strand_id
1 'polypeptide(L)'
;MNQSMALGMDALYGSSTLKDNILFRAGLFTSGLWTNAMLRFYSHETAHEYLYRANNVHIQNALDFQQWKSSYIPLLYYPGWKQSQINPNVLNEDELMIATVSGLNQDELNADAVRLSFIERGVISFYDAQSYLLTKLRDVEYILRSGSDEAPFTPGQKIHQLQYDVYAETPHLFDDVNLYRLALLNNGVNITNKQLLNRALFADLLSWHTWESAWSLFAFMLRGDHSTRPRALRVGKNAAILPPLFSHYMTTQGSFFNSSYVLEIGNRRLVVDIGSMIGFTNIKAFQHYRVGVKVLNIKMTSFWQTSPFAFFNGKSGLNVTGHAVGFENIISLYRHVAITARAEYNRNDLLENLVKHEKNGFQLVFGVRSAF
;
A
#
# COMPACT_ATOMS: atom_id res chain seq x y z
N MET A 1 11.79 7.81 0.11
CA MET A 1 13.02 7.14 0.59
C MET A 1 13.46 6.03 -0.39
N ASN A 2 12.60 5.06 -0.75
CA ASN A 2 12.91 3.98 -1.71
C ASN A 2 13.44 4.51 -3.06
N GLN A 3 12.84 5.59 -3.58
CA GLN A 3 13.27 6.23 -4.84
C GLN A 3 14.72 6.75 -4.81
N SER A 4 15.12 7.46 -3.73
CA SER A 4 16.47 8.05 -3.62
C SER A 4 17.55 6.97 -3.49
N MET A 5 17.21 5.81 -2.92
CA MET A 5 18.10 4.67 -2.84
C MET A 5 18.26 3.95 -4.17
N ALA A 6 17.16 3.76 -4.93
CA ALA A 6 17.24 3.24 -6.30
C ALA A 6 18.22 4.09 -7.15
N LEU A 7 18.10 5.42 -7.08
CA LEU A 7 18.98 6.35 -7.79
C LEU A 7 20.45 6.28 -7.34
N GLY A 8 20.71 6.22 -6.02
CA GLY A 8 22.08 6.13 -5.49
C GLY A 8 22.77 4.82 -5.89
N MET A 9 22.03 3.73 -5.95
CA MET A 9 22.56 2.43 -6.34
C MET A 9 22.75 2.29 -7.86
N ASP A 10 21.85 2.85 -8.66
CA ASP A 10 22.03 2.94 -10.11
C ASP A 10 23.31 3.74 -10.46
N ALA A 11 23.60 4.80 -9.69
CA ALA A 11 24.85 5.57 -9.83
C ALA A 11 26.10 4.75 -9.47
N LEU A 12 26.06 3.95 -8.39
CA LEU A 12 27.14 3.05 -7.99
C LEU A 12 27.37 1.91 -9.00
N TYR A 13 26.32 1.47 -9.69
CA TYR A 13 26.41 0.40 -10.69
C TYR A 13 26.87 0.88 -12.07
N GLY A 14 26.60 2.14 -12.40
CA GLY A 14 26.99 2.74 -13.68
C GLY A 14 28.49 2.66 -13.98
N SER A 15 29.35 2.50 -12.96
CA SER A 15 30.79 2.73 -13.05
C SER A 15 31.70 1.49 -13.08
N SER A 16 31.23 0.24 -13.22
CA SER A 16 32.13 -0.92 -13.06
C SER A 16 31.96 -2.09 -14.03
N THR A 17 33.07 -2.82 -14.21
CA THR A 17 33.22 -4.17 -14.79
C THR A 17 32.55 -5.28 -13.95
N LEU A 18 31.87 -4.92 -12.85
CA LEU A 18 31.25 -5.86 -11.92
C LEU A 18 29.83 -6.28 -12.34
N LYS A 19 29.27 -5.66 -13.38
CA LYS A 19 27.89 -5.93 -13.85
C LYS A 19 27.65 -7.40 -14.20
N ASP A 20 28.67 -8.06 -14.74
CA ASP A 20 28.60 -9.47 -15.14
C ASP A 20 28.82 -10.44 -13.98
N ASN A 21 29.30 -9.96 -12.82
CA ASN A 21 29.56 -10.78 -11.65
C ASN A 21 28.27 -11.11 -10.88
N ILE A 22 27.90 -12.39 -10.86
CA ILE A 22 26.71 -12.88 -10.15
C ILE A 22 26.74 -12.62 -8.63
N LEU A 23 27.93 -12.63 -7.99
CA LEU A 23 28.06 -12.35 -6.57
C LEU A 23 27.77 -10.88 -6.27
N PHE A 24 28.19 -9.98 -7.16
CA PHE A 24 27.88 -8.56 -7.04
C PHE A 24 26.38 -8.30 -7.22
N ARG A 25 25.75 -8.94 -8.22
CA ARG A 25 24.28 -8.90 -8.42
C ARG A 25 23.54 -9.43 -7.19
N ALA A 26 23.96 -10.57 -6.63
CA ALA A 26 23.36 -11.15 -5.44
C ALA A 26 23.52 -10.26 -4.20
N GLY A 27 24.69 -9.63 -4.02
CA GLY A 27 24.91 -8.68 -2.93
C GLY A 27 23.99 -7.46 -3.03
N LEU A 28 23.82 -6.92 -4.25
CA LEU A 28 22.88 -5.82 -4.49
C LEU A 28 21.42 -6.21 -4.33
N PHE A 29 21.04 -7.37 -4.84
CA PHE A 29 19.70 -7.89 -4.65
C PHE A 29 19.37 -7.98 -3.16
N THR A 30 20.30 -8.52 -2.37
CA THR A 30 20.13 -8.71 -0.93
C THR A 30 20.06 -7.38 -0.17
N SER A 31 20.92 -6.41 -0.49
CA SER A 31 20.88 -5.09 0.15
C SER A 31 19.62 -4.29 -0.20
N GLY A 32 19.17 -4.37 -1.46
CA GLY A 32 17.90 -3.80 -1.89
C GLY A 32 16.71 -4.43 -1.19
N LEU A 33 16.69 -5.77 -1.10
CA LEU A 33 15.65 -6.53 -0.42
C LEU A 33 15.56 -6.17 1.06
N TRP A 34 16.71 -6.13 1.75
CA TRP A 34 16.79 -5.74 3.16
C TRP A 34 16.26 -4.32 3.38
N THR A 35 16.72 -3.36 2.56
CA THR A 35 16.32 -1.96 2.72
C THR A 35 14.84 -1.76 2.42
N ASN A 36 14.33 -2.33 1.33
CA ASN A 36 12.93 -2.20 0.97
C ASN A 36 12.02 -2.86 2.02
N ALA A 37 12.42 -4.01 2.58
CA ALA A 37 11.68 -4.68 3.65
C ALA A 37 11.62 -3.83 4.93
N MET A 38 12.72 -3.17 5.28
CA MET A 38 12.82 -2.23 6.41
C MET A 38 11.95 -0.99 6.20
N LEU A 39 12.05 -0.34 5.04
CA LEU A 39 11.29 0.89 4.75
C LEU A 39 9.79 0.61 4.67
N ARG A 40 9.40 -0.55 4.10
CA ARG A 40 8.03 -1.05 4.15
C ARG A 40 7.57 -1.25 5.60
N PHE A 41 8.37 -1.94 6.44
CA PHE A 41 8.03 -2.17 7.84
C PHE A 41 7.72 -0.86 8.56
N TYR A 42 8.59 0.14 8.46
CA TYR A 42 8.35 1.42 9.12
C TYR A 42 7.14 2.17 8.57
N SER A 43 6.88 2.08 7.26
CA SER A 43 5.66 2.67 6.69
C SER A 43 4.40 1.99 7.22
N HIS A 44 4.42 0.66 7.38
CA HIS A 44 3.32 -0.14 7.94
C HIS A 44 3.05 0.27 9.40
N GLU A 45 4.09 0.29 10.24
CA GLU A 45 3.99 0.69 11.65
C GLU A 45 3.53 2.15 11.82
N THR A 46 3.99 3.05 10.95
CA THR A 46 3.58 4.47 10.97
C THR A 46 2.09 4.62 10.68
N ALA A 47 1.48 3.74 9.87
CA ALA A 47 0.06 3.80 9.58
C ALA A 47 -0.79 3.47 10.82
N HIS A 48 -0.41 2.45 11.59
CA HIS A 48 -1.05 2.17 12.87
C HIS A 48 -0.95 3.37 13.80
N GLU A 49 0.26 3.92 13.96
CA GLU A 49 0.50 5.09 14.82
C GLU A 49 -0.32 6.32 14.42
N TYR A 50 -0.45 6.59 13.13
CA TYR A 50 -1.26 7.68 12.62
C TYR A 50 -2.70 7.56 13.11
N LEU A 51 -3.31 6.38 12.98
CA LEU A 51 -4.70 6.17 13.41
C LEU A 51 -4.87 6.20 14.91
N TYR A 52 -3.91 5.67 15.67
CA TYR A 52 -3.93 5.82 17.12
C TYR A 52 -3.89 7.29 17.54
N ARG A 53 -2.99 8.09 16.95
CA ARG A 53 -2.90 9.54 17.23
C ARG A 53 -4.14 10.30 16.78
N ALA A 54 -4.74 9.93 15.64
CA ALA A 54 -5.99 10.53 15.14
C ALA A 54 -7.16 10.34 16.12
N ASN A 55 -7.11 9.28 16.93
CA ASN A 55 -8.05 8.94 18.00
C ASN A 55 -7.57 9.36 19.40
N ASN A 56 -6.65 10.33 19.49
CA ASN A 56 -6.09 10.86 20.76
C ASN A 56 -5.38 9.82 21.63
N VAL A 57 -4.93 8.71 21.04
CA VAL A 57 -4.07 7.74 21.72
C VAL A 57 -2.62 8.18 21.53
N HIS A 58 -2.01 8.63 22.62
CA HIS A 58 -0.60 9.02 22.60
C HIS A 58 0.29 7.78 22.58
N ILE A 59 0.98 7.58 21.47
CA ILE A 59 1.97 6.52 21.32
C ILE A 59 3.35 7.15 21.19
N GLN A 60 4.29 6.68 22.02
CA GLN A 60 5.70 6.98 21.86
C GLN A 60 6.36 5.83 21.13
N ASN A 61 6.56 6.03 19.83
CA ASN A 61 7.28 5.11 18.98
C ASN A 61 8.68 5.61 18.68
N ALA A 62 9.64 4.69 18.67
CA ALA A 62 11.00 4.96 18.25
C ALA A 62 11.60 3.71 17.59
N LEU A 63 12.58 3.92 16.71
CA LEU A 63 13.42 2.84 16.24
C LEU A 63 14.15 2.22 17.43
N ASP A 64 13.97 0.91 17.59
CA ASP A 64 14.60 0.14 18.64
C ASP A 64 15.81 -0.62 18.08
N PHE A 65 17.00 -0.09 18.31
CA PHE A 65 18.24 -0.75 17.92
C PHE A 65 18.67 -1.86 18.89
N GLN A 66 17.98 -2.02 20.02
CA GLN A 66 18.22 -3.09 21.00
C GLN A 66 17.42 -4.36 20.67
N GLN A 67 16.31 -4.22 19.95
CA GLN A 67 15.50 -5.33 19.48
C GLN A 67 15.57 -5.45 17.96
N TRP A 68 15.95 -6.62 17.46
CA TRP A 68 15.99 -6.89 16.02
C TRP A 68 14.74 -7.67 15.62
N LYS A 69 13.99 -7.15 14.66
CA LYS A 69 12.81 -7.82 14.10
C LYS A 69 13.22 -8.57 12.85
N SER A 70 12.72 -9.80 12.72
CA SER A 70 12.89 -10.58 11.50
C SER A 70 12.18 -9.86 10.36
N SER A 71 12.86 -9.72 9.23
CA SER A 71 12.23 -9.27 7.98
C SER A 71 11.33 -10.31 7.35
N TYR A 72 11.19 -11.47 8.00
CA TYR A 72 10.45 -12.65 7.54
C TYR A 72 11.10 -13.38 6.36
N ILE A 73 12.14 -12.79 5.78
CA ILE A 73 13.09 -13.42 4.87
C ILE A 73 14.21 -14.01 5.73
N PRO A 74 14.57 -15.30 5.56
CA PRO A 74 15.60 -15.94 6.36
C PRO A 74 16.89 -15.10 6.41
N LEU A 75 17.45 -14.96 7.62
CA LEU A 75 18.71 -14.27 7.90
C LEU A 75 18.71 -12.74 7.70
N LEU A 76 17.58 -12.13 7.36
CA LEU A 76 17.46 -10.67 7.24
C LEU A 76 16.69 -10.12 8.43
N TYR A 77 17.32 -9.23 9.19
CA TYR A 77 16.77 -8.58 10.38
C TYR A 77 16.96 -7.07 10.29
N TYR A 78 16.01 -6.30 10.79
CA TYR A 78 16.11 -4.83 10.89
C TYR A 78 15.80 -4.36 12.32
N PRO A 79 16.22 -3.14 12.70
CA PRO A 79 15.85 -2.55 13.98
C PRO A 79 14.35 -2.61 14.20
N GLY A 80 13.95 -2.95 15.42
CA GLY A 80 12.57 -3.08 15.80
C GLY A 80 11.87 -1.73 15.89
N TRP A 81 10.57 -1.79 16.15
CA TRP A 81 9.76 -0.63 16.45
C TRP A 81 9.36 -0.72 17.92
N LYS A 82 9.90 0.19 18.75
CA LYS A 82 9.49 0.28 20.15
C LYS A 82 8.07 0.83 20.17
N GLN A 83 7.11 0.01 20.55
CA GLN A 83 5.73 0.45 20.77
C GLN A 83 5.51 0.70 22.26
N SER A 84 5.04 1.90 22.61
CA SER A 84 4.51 2.15 23.96
C SER A 84 3.22 1.33 24.15
N GLN A 85 2.99 0.81 25.36
CA GLN A 85 1.73 0.11 25.68
C GLN A 85 0.54 1.03 25.38
N ILE A 86 -0.30 0.59 24.47
CA ILE A 86 -1.58 1.23 24.16
C ILE A 86 -2.55 0.78 25.24
N ASN A 87 -3.32 1.70 25.83
CA ASN A 87 -4.49 1.30 26.62
C ASN A 87 -5.64 1.05 25.64
N PRO A 88 -5.97 -0.22 25.32
CA PRO A 88 -6.95 -0.53 24.27
C PRO A 88 -8.38 -0.12 24.66
N ASN A 89 -8.65 0.20 25.93
CA ASN A 89 -9.96 0.68 26.39
C ASN A 89 -10.31 2.10 25.89
N VAL A 90 -9.36 2.79 25.24
CA VAL A 90 -9.55 4.14 24.71
C VAL A 90 -10.20 4.11 23.32
N LEU A 91 -10.14 2.99 22.61
CA LEU A 91 -10.75 2.82 21.28
C LEU A 91 -12.02 1.99 21.36
N ASN A 92 -13.02 2.35 20.56
CA ASN A 92 -14.14 1.45 20.29
C ASN A 92 -13.72 0.32 19.34
N GLU A 93 -14.59 -0.68 19.15
CA GLU A 93 -14.27 -1.87 18.33
C GLU A 93 -14.01 -1.53 16.85
N ASP A 94 -14.72 -0.55 16.29
CA ASP A 94 -14.50 -0.11 14.90
C ASP A 94 -13.17 0.61 14.75
N GLU A 95 -12.85 1.53 15.66
CA GLU A 95 -11.57 2.25 15.67
C GLU A 95 -10.39 1.30 15.83
N LEU A 96 -10.53 0.31 16.71
CA LEU A 96 -9.52 -0.73 16.90
C LEU A 96 -9.36 -1.57 15.64
N MET A 97 -10.45 -1.99 15.00
CA MET A 97 -10.41 -2.75 13.75
C MET A 97 -9.70 -1.98 12.63
N ILE A 98 -10.00 -0.68 12.48
CA ILE A 98 -9.35 0.19 11.48
C ILE A 98 -7.87 0.33 11.80
N ALA A 99 -7.53 0.61 13.07
CA ALA A 99 -6.14 0.67 13.53
C ALA A 99 -5.41 -0.65 13.29
N THR A 100 -6.07 -1.80 13.42
CA THR A 100 -5.47 -3.11 13.13
C THR A 100 -5.15 -3.29 11.64
N VAL A 101 -6.05 -2.93 10.71
CA VAL A 101 -5.80 -3.20 9.28
C VAL A 101 -5.01 -2.12 8.55
N SER A 102 -4.71 -1.00 9.21
CA SER A 102 -4.11 0.16 8.55
C SER A 102 -2.72 -0.08 7.99
N GLY A 103 -1.91 -0.90 8.66
CA GLY A 103 -0.58 -1.28 8.16
C GLY A 103 -0.67 -2.00 6.80
N LEU A 104 -1.58 -2.99 6.70
CA LEU A 104 -1.80 -3.75 5.46
C LEU A 104 -2.42 -2.87 4.36
N ASN A 105 -3.36 -1.99 4.70
CA ASN A 105 -3.90 -1.02 3.75
C ASN A 105 -2.82 -0.02 3.27
N GLN A 106 -1.89 0.37 4.14
CA GLN A 106 -0.77 1.23 3.78
C GLN A 106 0.21 0.54 2.82
N ASP A 107 0.43 -0.77 2.96
CA ASP A 107 1.25 -1.54 2.02
C ASP A 107 0.65 -1.52 0.60
N GLU A 108 -0.67 -1.64 0.46
CA GLU A 108 -1.36 -1.48 -0.83
C GLU A 108 -1.24 -0.05 -1.41
N LEU A 109 -1.36 0.97 -0.56
CA LEU A 109 -1.14 2.36 -0.97
C LEU A 109 0.32 2.61 -1.42
N ASN A 110 1.27 1.97 -0.75
CA ASN A 110 2.69 2.04 -1.11
C ASN A 110 2.97 1.36 -2.45
N ALA A 111 2.33 0.22 -2.74
CA ALA A 111 2.45 -0.45 -4.04
C ALA A 111 1.98 0.47 -5.19
N ASP A 112 0.87 1.19 -5.00
CA ASP A 112 0.41 2.17 -5.99
C ASP A 112 1.37 3.35 -6.15
N ALA A 113 1.92 3.87 -5.05
CA ALA A 113 2.90 4.95 -5.10
C ALA A 113 4.18 4.55 -5.85
N VAL A 114 4.68 3.33 -5.63
CA VAL A 114 5.83 2.78 -6.36
C VAL A 114 5.49 2.59 -7.84
N ARG A 115 4.28 2.11 -8.14
CA ARG A 115 3.79 1.96 -9.51
C ARG A 115 3.75 3.27 -10.27
N LEU A 116 3.10 4.29 -9.71
CA LEU A 116 3.01 5.60 -10.35
C LEU A 116 4.41 6.20 -10.59
N SER A 117 5.36 5.98 -9.67
CA SER A 117 6.76 6.39 -9.80
C SER A 117 7.49 5.77 -10.98
N PHE A 118 7.36 4.45 -11.22
CA PHE A 118 7.98 3.82 -12.38
C PHE A 118 7.25 4.12 -13.70
N ILE A 119 5.92 4.36 -13.65
CA ILE A 119 5.16 4.82 -14.82
C ILE A 119 5.60 6.23 -15.22
N GLU A 120 5.81 7.12 -14.23
CA GLU A 120 6.28 8.47 -14.46
C GLU A 120 7.62 8.47 -15.23
N ARG A 121 8.57 7.62 -14.79
CA ARG A 121 9.88 7.44 -15.42
C ARG A 121 9.88 6.60 -16.70
N GLY A 122 8.83 5.81 -16.95
CA GLY A 122 8.76 4.88 -18.07
C GLY A 122 9.69 3.67 -17.96
N VAL A 123 10.21 3.38 -16.76
CA VAL A 123 11.13 2.28 -16.47
C VAL A 123 10.87 1.70 -15.08
N ILE A 124 10.85 0.37 -14.98
CA ILE A 124 10.79 -0.40 -13.73
C ILE A 124 12.22 -0.81 -13.40
N SER A 125 12.86 -0.16 -12.43
CA SER A 125 14.16 -0.63 -11.94
C SER A 125 13.99 -1.91 -11.11
N PHE A 126 15.04 -2.70 -10.94
CA PHE A 126 14.95 -3.87 -10.06
C PHE A 126 14.63 -3.48 -8.60
N TYR A 127 15.05 -2.31 -8.12
CA TYR A 127 14.67 -1.80 -6.79
C TYR A 127 13.19 -1.48 -6.70
N ASP A 128 12.62 -0.84 -7.74
CA ASP A 128 11.19 -0.58 -7.80
C ASP A 128 10.40 -1.89 -7.82
N ALA A 129 10.87 -2.87 -8.58
CA ALA A 129 10.28 -4.20 -8.63
C ALA A 129 10.31 -4.91 -7.27
N GLN A 130 11.42 -4.83 -6.52
CA GLN A 130 11.50 -5.35 -5.16
C GLN A 130 10.54 -4.62 -4.23
N SER A 131 10.57 -3.28 -4.23
CA SER A 131 9.69 -2.45 -3.40
C SER A 131 8.21 -2.70 -3.69
N TYR A 132 7.84 -2.83 -4.97
CA TYR A 132 6.48 -3.11 -5.41
C TYR A 132 6.03 -4.50 -4.94
N LEU A 133 6.82 -5.56 -5.16
CA LEU A 133 6.42 -6.91 -4.76
C LEU A 133 6.37 -7.09 -3.24
N LEU A 134 7.31 -6.50 -2.50
CA LEU A 134 7.33 -6.57 -1.04
C LEU A 134 6.16 -5.85 -0.37
N THR A 135 5.61 -4.82 -1.02
CA THR A 135 4.41 -4.12 -0.53
C THR A 135 3.15 -4.82 -1.02
N LYS A 136 3.10 -5.16 -2.32
CA LYS A 136 1.91 -5.74 -2.94
C LYS A 136 1.55 -7.12 -2.39
N LEU A 137 2.52 -8.03 -2.25
CA LEU A 137 2.27 -9.41 -1.80
C LEU A 137 2.21 -9.55 -0.27
N ARG A 138 2.24 -8.44 0.48
CA ARG A 138 2.41 -8.49 1.93
C ARG A 138 1.18 -9.05 2.61
N ASP A 139 -0.02 -8.67 2.18
CA ASP A 139 -1.28 -9.21 2.70
C ASP A 139 -1.37 -10.73 2.53
N VAL A 140 -1.04 -11.26 1.36
CA VAL A 140 -0.96 -12.71 1.07
C VAL A 140 0.00 -13.40 2.03
N GLU A 141 1.21 -12.86 2.17
CA GLU A 141 2.24 -13.42 3.03
C GLU A 141 1.85 -13.36 4.52
N TYR A 142 1.20 -12.27 4.94
CA TYR A 142 0.72 -12.11 6.31
C TYR A 142 -0.39 -13.12 6.61
N ILE A 143 -1.43 -13.22 5.77
CA ILE A 143 -2.54 -14.16 5.94
C ILE A 143 -2.05 -15.62 5.97
N LEU A 144 -1.08 -15.98 5.11
CA LEU A 144 -0.49 -17.33 5.12
C LEU A 144 0.23 -17.66 6.43
N ARG A 145 0.87 -16.67 7.06
CA ARG A 145 1.56 -16.82 8.34
C ARG A 145 0.62 -16.82 9.54
N SER A 146 -0.48 -16.08 9.46
CA SER A 146 -1.47 -15.96 10.53
C SER A 146 -2.05 -17.30 10.96
N GLY A 147 -2.02 -18.30 10.09
CA GLY A 147 -2.14 -19.70 10.48
C GLY A 147 -3.53 -20.15 10.95
N SER A 148 -3.87 -21.36 10.51
CA SER A 148 -5.06 -22.17 10.80
C SER A 148 -6.42 -21.67 10.25
N ASP A 149 -7.13 -22.62 9.64
CA ASP A 149 -8.58 -22.59 9.42
C ASP A 149 -9.34 -22.83 10.74
N GLU A 150 -8.63 -23.03 11.84
CA GLU A 150 -9.22 -23.11 13.17
C GLU A 150 -9.80 -21.73 13.52
N ALA A 151 -10.89 -21.74 14.27
CA ALA A 151 -11.40 -20.53 14.89
C ALA A 151 -10.73 -20.44 16.27
N PRO A 152 -9.55 -19.81 16.41
CA PRO A 152 -8.99 -19.55 17.73
C PRO A 152 -9.90 -18.61 18.53
N PHE A 153 -10.87 -18.00 17.84
CA PHE A 153 -11.77 -17.02 18.39
C PHE A 153 -13.22 -17.47 18.41
N THR A 154 -13.91 -17.15 19.50
CA THR A 154 -15.35 -17.29 19.67
C THR A 154 -16.02 -15.92 19.63
N PRO A 155 -17.26 -15.80 19.11
CA PRO A 155 -17.98 -14.52 19.10
C PRO A 155 -18.12 -13.92 20.51
N GLY A 156 -17.93 -12.61 20.62
CA GLY A 156 -18.04 -11.87 21.88
C GLY A 156 -16.74 -11.77 22.68
N GLN A 157 -15.65 -12.35 22.19
CA GLN A 157 -14.33 -12.14 22.78
C GLN A 157 -13.84 -10.73 22.54
N LYS A 158 -13.47 -10.04 23.61
CA LYS A 158 -12.94 -8.69 23.54
C LYS A 158 -11.46 -8.71 23.13
N ILE A 159 -11.13 -8.04 22.02
CA ILE A 159 -9.75 -7.93 21.50
C ILE A 159 -8.77 -7.49 22.59
N HIS A 160 -9.18 -6.55 23.46
CA HIS A 160 -8.34 -6.05 24.55
C HIS A 160 -8.06 -7.04 25.68
N GLN A 161 -8.94 -8.02 25.93
CA GLN A 161 -8.73 -9.06 26.96
C GLN A 161 -7.75 -10.12 26.45
N LEU A 162 -7.86 -10.43 25.16
CA LEU A 162 -7.04 -11.41 24.47
C LEU A 162 -5.57 -10.99 24.37
N GLN A 163 -5.29 -9.68 24.26
CA GLN A 163 -3.93 -9.13 24.17
C GLN A 163 -3.07 -9.41 25.41
N TYR A 164 -3.65 -9.57 26.60
CA TYR A 164 -2.90 -9.82 27.84
C TYR A 164 -2.72 -11.32 28.13
N ASP A 165 -3.78 -12.12 27.97
CA ASP A 165 -3.77 -13.52 28.41
C ASP A 165 -3.19 -14.49 27.37
N VAL A 166 -3.39 -14.22 26.07
CA VAL A 166 -3.05 -15.19 25.01
C VAL A 166 -1.76 -14.79 24.26
N TYR A 167 -1.38 -13.51 24.25
CA TYR A 167 -0.10 -13.02 23.69
C TYR A 167 1.11 -13.66 24.38
N ALA A 168 0.97 -14.05 25.65
CA ALA A 168 2.01 -14.74 26.41
C ALA A 168 2.26 -16.19 25.93
N GLU A 169 1.24 -16.86 25.38
CA GLU A 169 1.30 -18.29 25.06
C GLU A 169 1.37 -18.57 23.55
N THR A 170 0.74 -17.74 22.72
CA THR A 170 0.66 -17.94 21.25
C THR A 170 0.73 -16.61 20.47
N PRO A 171 1.90 -15.93 20.45
CA PRO A 171 2.03 -14.58 19.87
C PRO A 171 1.73 -14.50 18.37
N HIS A 172 1.79 -15.62 17.63
CA HIS A 172 1.44 -15.66 16.21
C HIS A 172 -0.08 -15.56 15.95
N LEU A 173 -0.93 -15.79 16.97
CA LEU A 173 -2.37 -15.61 16.86
C LEU A 173 -2.80 -14.13 17.01
N PHE A 174 -1.88 -13.22 17.38
CA PHE A 174 -2.12 -11.78 17.58
C PHE A 174 -1.45 -10.94 16.50
N ASP A 175 -1.61 -11.33 15.24
CA ASP A 175 -1.31 -10.46 14.12
C ASP A 175 -2.54 -9.71 13.64
N ASP A 176 -2.31 -8.72 12.77
CA ASP A 176 -3.35 -7.83 12.28
C ASP A 176 -4.49 -8.58 11.57
N VAL A 177 -4.20 -9.70 10.91
CA VAL A 177 -5.21 -10.49 10.18
C VAL A 177 -6.12 -11.23 11.15
N ASN A 178 -5.56 -11.89 12.17
CA ASN A 178 -6.34 -12.62 13.16
C ASN A 178 -7.17 -11.67 14.03
N LEU A 179 -6.60 -10.53 14.43
CA LEU A 179 -7.34 -9.48 15.15
C LEU A 179 -8.47 -8.89 14.31
N TYR A 180 -8.23 -8.66 13.01
CA TYR A 180 -9.27 -8.23 12.08
C TYR A 180 -10.37 -9.29 11.93
N ARG A 181 -10.03 -10.57 11.80
CA ARG A 181 -11.01 -11.66 11.73
C ARG A 181 -11.87 -11.75 12.98
N LEU A 182 -11.28 -11.58 14.16
CA LEU A 182 -12.02 -11.53 15.42
C LEU A 182 -12.96 -10.32 15.47
N ALA A 183 -12.50 -9.13 15.06
CA ALA A 183 -13.33 -7.94 15.00
C ALA A 183 -14.55 -8.14 14.09
N LEU A 184 -14.34 -8.77 12.93
CA LEU A 184 -15.42 -9.17 12.03
C LEU A 184 -16.36 -10.19 12.68
N LEU A 185 -15.82 -11.21 13.35
CA LEU A 185 -16.62 -12.23 14.01
C LEU A 185 -17.53 -11.64 15.09
N ASN A 186 -17.04 -10.69 15.88
CA ASN A 186 -17.83 -9.96 16.87
C ASN A 186 -18.95 -9.12 16.25
N ASN A 187 -18.73 -8.60 15.05
CA ASN A 187 -19.74 -7.92 14.24
C ASN A 187 -20.66 -8.89 13.47
N GLY A 188 -20.64 -10.19 13.79
CA GLY A 188 -21.49 -11.21 13.17
C GLY A 188 -21.01 -11.66 11.78
N VAL A 189 -19.78 -11.31 11.40
CA VAL A 189 -19.17 -11.67 10.12
C VAL A 189 -18.17 -12.80 10.31
N ASN A 190 -18.52 -13.99 9.82
CA ASN A 190 -17.59 -15.10 9.80
C ASN A 190 -16.83 -15.13 8.45
N ILE A 191 -15.54 -14.79 8.46
CA ILE A 191 -14.65 -14.90 7.31
C ILE A 191 -13.49 -15.87 7.61
N THR A 192 -13.26 -16.81 6.71
CA THR A 192 -12.15 -17.76 6.84
C THR A 192 -10.84 -17.16 6.33
N ASN A 193 -9.71 -17.66 6.86
CA ASN A 193 -8.38 -17.32 6.33
C ASN A 193 -8.29 -17.60 4.83
N LYS A 194 -8.84 -18.73 4.37
CA LYS A 194 -8.92 -19.07 2.95
C LYS A 194 -9.70 -18.03 2.11
N GLN A 195 -10.81 -17.49 2.64
CA GLN A 195 -11.57 -16.45 1.93
C GLN A 195 -10.79 -15.14 1.82
N LEU A 196 -10.12 -14.71 2.89
CA LEU A 196 -9.25 -13.53 2.86
C LEU A 196 -8.08 -13.74 1.90
N LEU A 197 -7.39 -14.88 2.00
CA LEU A 197 -6.27 -15.24 1.15
C LEU A 197 -6.65 -15.23 -0.34
N ASN A 198 -7.79 -15.83 -0.70
CA ASN A 198 -8.25 -15.82 -2.07
C ASN A 198 -8.47 -14.39 -2.59
N ARG A 199 -9.07 -13.51 -1.76
CA ARG A 199 -9.32 -12.10 -2.13
C ARG A 199 -8.03 -11.34 -2.39
N ALA A 200 -7.05 -11.46 -1.48
CA ALA A 200 -5.71 -10.89 -1.62
C ALA A 200 -5.00 -11.41 -2.88
N LEU A 201 -4.93 -12.74 -3.03
CA LEU A 201 -4.31 -13.40 -4.18
C LEU A 201 -4.94 -12.98 -5.52
N PHE A 202 -6.26 -12.90 -5.61
CA PHE A 202 -6.91 -12.46 -6.84
C PHE A 202 -6.54 -11.02 -7.19
N ALA A 203 -6.49 -10.11 -6.23
CA ALA A 203 -6.06 -8.73 -6.47
C ALA A 203 -4.59 -8.68 -6.95
N ASP A 204 -3.71 -9.44 -6.32
CA ASP A 204 -2.28 -9.48 -6.67
C ASP A 204 -2.00 -10.10 -8.03
N LEU A 205 -2.66 -11.21 -8.36
CA LEU A 205 -2.47 -11.94 -9.61
C LEU A 205 -3.07 -11.20 -10.80
N LEU A 206 -4.17 -10.46 -10.60
CA LEU A 206 -4.77 -9.61 -11.63
C LEU A 206 -3.96 -8.33 -11.86
N SER A 207 -3.13 -7.91 -10.88
CA SER A 207 -2.25 -6.77 -11.01
C SER A 207 -1.09 -7.10 -11.94
N TRP A 208 -1.14 -6.60 -13.18
CA TRP A 208 -0.17 -6.96 -14.21
C TRP A 208 1.28 -6.59 -13.82
N HIS A 209 1.45 -5.49 -13.10
CA HIS A 209 2.76 -5.04 -12.62
C HIS A 209 3.40 -5.99 -11.60
N THR A 210 2.64 -6.91 -10.98
CA THR A 210 3.19 -8.02 -10.19
C THR A 210 4.09 -8.89 -11.07
N TRP A 211 3.61 -9.26 -12.26
CA TRP A 211 4.36 -10.08 -13.20
C TRP A 211 5.51 -9.33 -13.85
N GLU A 212 5.33 -8.04 -14.17
CA GLU A 212 6.41 -7.22 -14.72
C GLU A 212 7.54 -7.00 -13.71
N SER A 213 7.18 -6.78 -12.44
CA SER A 213 8.16 -6.66 -11.36
C SER A 213 8.90 -7.98 -11.16
N ALA A 214 8.19 -9.11 -11.12
CA ALA A 214 8.81 -10.43 -11.00
C ALA A 214 9.77 -10.71 -12.17
N TRP A 215 9.36 -10.37 -13.39
CA TRP A 215 10.21 -10.46 -14.57
C TRP A 215 11.42 -9.53 -14.48
N SER A 216 11.27 -8.31 -13.98
CA SER A 216 12.38 -7.37 -13.82
C SER A 216 13.43 -7.90 -12.83
N LEU A 217 13.00 -8.53 -11.72
CA LEU A 217 13.92 -9.19 -10.79
C LEU A 217 14.64 -10.37 -11.43
N PHE A 218 13.90 -11.20 -12.16
CA PHE A 218 14.47 -12.34 -12.88
C PHE A 218 15.50 -11.90 -13.95
N ALA A 219 15.16 -10.88 -14.75
CA ALA A 219 16.01 -10.29 -15.77
C ALA A 219 17.29 -9.69 -15.16
N PHE A 220 17.17 -9.01 -14.01
CA PHE A 220 18.32 -8.54 -13.25
C PHE A 220 19.23 -9.69 -12.82
N MET A 221 18.68 -10.73 -12.17
CA MET A 221 19.49 -11.83 -11.65
C MET A 221 20.21 -12.61 -12.75
N LEU A 222 19.52 -12.92 -13.85
CA LEU A 222 20.07 -13.73 -14.94
C LEU A 222 20.96 -12.94 -15.90
N ARG A 223 20.52 -11.75 -16.33
CA ARG A 223 21.15 -10.99 -17.41
C ARG A 223 21.84 -9.72 -16.94
N GLY A 224 21.62 -9.29 -15.70
CA GLY A 224 22.08 -8.00 -15.22
C GLY A 224 21.25 -6.83 -15.74
N ASP A 225 20.03 -7.07 -16.24
CA ASP A 225 19.15 -5.98 -16.71
C ASP A 225 18.70 -5.13 -15.51
N HIS A 226 19.11 -3.87 -15.49
CA HIS A 226 18.79 -2.96 -14.37
C HIS A 226 17.36 -2.45 -14.37
N SER A 227 16.79 -2.37 -15.56
CA SER A 227 15.44 -1.87 -15.73
C SER A 227 14.74 -2.58 -16.87
N THR A 228 13.44 -2.71 -16.73
CA THR A 228 12.53 -3.11 -17.80
C THR A 228 11.58 -1.96 -18.09
N ARG A 229 10.88 -2.01 -19.23
CA ARG A 229 9.85 -1.02 -19.56
C ARG A 229 8.48 -1.57 -19.18
N PRO A 230 7.62 -0.78 -18.51
CA PRO A 230 6.22 -1.16 -18.34
C PRO A 230 5.58 -1.42 -19.70
N ARG A 231 4.78 -2.48 -19.81
CA ARG A 231 3.98 -2.70 -21.01
C ARG A 231 2.86 -1.68 -21.07
N ALA A 232 2.51 -1.28 -22.28
CA ALA A 232 1.36 -0.43 -22.55
C ALA A 232 0.66 -0.94 -23.80
N LEU A 233 -0.66 -1.04 -23.74
CA LEU A 233 -1.50 -1.33 -24.90
C LEU A 233 -1.71 -0.04 -25.68
N ARG A 234 -1.08 0.09 -26.84
CA ARG A 234 -1.26 1.27 -27.71
C ARG A 234 -2.60 1.20 -28.44
N VAL A 235 -3.40 2.25 -28.31
CA VAL A 235 -4.68 2.43 -28.99
C VAL A 235 -4.53 3.59 -29.97
N GLY A 236 -4.21 3.26 -31.23
CA GLY A 236 -3.89 4.27 -32.25
C GLY A 236 -2.53 4.94 -32.03
N LYS A 237 -2.36 6.15 -32.58
CA LYS A 237 -1.08 6.88 -32.56
C LYS A 237 -0.81 7.65 -31.27
N ASN A 238 -1.87 8.10 -30.60
CA ASN A 238 -1.79 9.09 -29.52
C ASN A 238 -2.37 8.61 -28.20
N ALA A 239 -2.72 7.32 -28.06
CA ALA A 239 -3.23 6.80 -26.82
C ALA A 239 -2.57 5.48 -26.43
N ALA A 240 -2.35 5.29 -25.14
CA ALA A 240 -1.89 4.04 -24.57
C ALA A 240 -2.59 3.77 -23.24
N ILE A 241 -2.88 2.51 -22.98
CA ILE A 241 -3.47 2.03 -21.73
C ILE A 241 -2.40 1.21 -21.04
N LEU A 242 -1.95 1.67 -19.87
CA LEU A 242 -1.11 0.85 -19.02
C LEU A 242 -2.00 -0.11 -18.24
N PRO A 243 -1.55 -1.36 -18.05
CA PRO A 243 -2.28 -2.36 -17.30
C PRO A 243 -2.67 -1.88 -15.89
N PRO A 244 -3.81 -2.39 -15.36
CA PRO A 244 -4.29 -1.99 -14.05
C PRO A 244 -3.43 -2.52 -12.90
N LEU A 245 -3.46 -1.75 -11.81
CA LEU A 245 -3.25 -2.25 -10.45
C LEU A 245 -4.62 -2.62 -9.86
N PHE A 246 -4.72 -3.78 -9.23
CA PHE A 246 -5.87 -4.17 -8.40
C PHE A 246 -5.43 -4.25 -6.95
N SER A 247 -5.96 -3.36 -6.12
CA SER A 247 -5.70 -3.35 -4.67
C SER A 247 -6.88 -3.93 -3.92
N HIS A 248 -6.58 -4.71 -2.87
CA HIS A 248 -7.56 -5.20 -1.92
C HIS A 248 -7.34 -4.52 -0.57
N TYR A 249 -8.33 -3.74 -0.15
CA TYR A 249 -8.35 -3.10 1.15
C TYR A 249 -9.30 -3.82 2.11
N MET A 250 -8.86 -3.97 3.35
CA MET A 250 -9.66 -4.47 4.45
C MET A 250 -10.36 -3.30 5.14
N THR A 251 -11.64 -3.45 5.45
CA THR A 251 -12.47 -2.37 6.01
C THR A 251 -13.45 -2.93 7.02
N THR A 252 -14.03 -2.05 7.84
CA THR A 252 -15.04 -2.44 8.84
C THR A 252 -16.32 -2.99 8.22
N GLN A 253 -16.58 -2.70 6.94
CA GLN A 253 -17.82 -3.04 6.23
C GLN A 253 -17.67 -4.13 5.16
N GLY A 254 -16.44 -4.48 4.79
CA GLY A 254 -16.20 -5.45 3.72
C GLY A 254 -14.77 -5.50 3.24
N SER A 255 -14.60 -6.15 2.10
CA SER A 255 -13.43 -5.93 1.25
C SER A 255 -13.75 -4.81 0.26
N PHE A 256 -12.89 -3.80 0.19
CA PHE A 256 -12.93 -2.80 -0.86
C PHE A 256 -11.86 -3.14 -1.90
N PHE A 257 -12.28 -3.33 -3.15
CA PHE A 257 -11.36 -3.56 -4.26
C PHE A 257 -11.28 -2.30 -5.10
N ASN A 258 -10.07 -1.88 -5.45
CA ASN A 258 -9.86 -0.73 -6.34
C ASN A 258 -9.01 -1.16 -7.53
N SER A 259 -9.48 -0.89 -8.74
CA SER A 259 -8.72 -1.03 -9.97
C SER A 259 -8.27 0.34 -10.45
N SER A 260 -6.96 0.54 -10.58
CA SER A 260 -6.36 1.80 -11.01
C SER A 260 -5.65 1.64 -12.35
N TYR A 261 -6.11 2.36 -13.36
CA TYR A 261 -5.58 2.35 -14.73
C TYR A 261 -4.81 3.64 -14.99
N VAL A 262 -3.73 3.59 -15.79
CA VAL A 262 -3.12 4.80 -16.35
C VAL A 262 -3.41 4.87 -17.85
N LEU A 263 -4.08 5.94 -18.26
CA LEU A 263 -4.33 6.27 -19.66
C LEU A 263 -3.37 7.38 -20.08
N GLU A 264 -2.56 7.11 -21.09
CA GLU A 264 -1.78 8.13 -21.78
C GLU A 264 -2.61 8.61 -22.98
N ILE A 265 -2.90 9.91 -23.05
CA ILE A 265 -3.64 10.54 -24.15
C ILE A 265 -2.88 11.80 -24.57
N GLY A 266 -2.26 11.75 -25.74
CA GLY A 266 -1.32 12.78 -26.21
C GLY A 266 -0.18 12.96 -25.21
N ASN A 267 -0.02 14.18 -24.69
CA ASN A 267 1.00 14.51 -23.68
C ASN A 267 0.46 14.46 -22.24
N ARG A 268 -0.72 13.88 -22.01
CA ARG A 268 -1.37 13.80 -20.70
C ARG A 268 -1.41 12.36 -20.22
N ARG A 269 -1.27 12.19 -18.91
CA ARG A 269 -1.50 10.92 -18.21
C ARG A 269 -2.67 11.10 -17.25
N LEU A 270 -3.60 10.16 -17.27
CA LEU A 270 -4.78 10.13 -16.42
C LEU A 270 -4.72 8.85 -15.60
N VAL A 271 -4.85 8.95 -14.28
CA VAL A 271 -5.18 7.80 -13.44
C VAL A 271 -6.69 7.70 -13.39
N VAL A 272 -7.25 6.55 -13.75
CA VAL A 272 -8.68 6.25 -13.64
C VAL A 272 -8.85 5.15 -12.62
N ASP A 273 -9.59 5.44 -11.55
CA ASP A 273 -9.88 4.48 -10.50
C ASP A 273 -11.32 3.99 -10.61
N ILE A 274 -11.50 2.69 -10.47
CA ILE A 274 -12.80 2.02 -10.41
C ILE A 274 -12.77 1.08 -9.20
N GLY A 275 -13.54 1.42 -8.17
CA GLY A 275 -13.62 0.67 -6.94
C GLY A 275 -14.99 0.07 -6.68
N SER A 276 -15.01 -1.00 -5.91
CA SER A 276 -16.23 -1.67 -5.46
C SER A 276 -16.09 -2.20 -4.04
N MET A 277 -17.16 -2.07 -3.27
CA MET A 277 -17.26 -2.72 -1.97
C MET A 277 -18.02 -4.05 -2.10
N ILE A 278 -17.41 -5.12 -1.60
CA ILE A 278 -18.07 -6.41 -1.40
C ILE A 278 -18.33 -6.55 0.10
N GLY A 279 -19.60 -6.35 0.48
CA GLY A 279 -20.06 -6.49 1.87
C GLY A 279 -20.01 -7.94 2.36
N PHE A 280 -19.99 -8.10 3.68
CA PHE A 280 -19.75 -9.39 4.32
C PHE A 280 -20.95 -10.35 4.38
N THR A 281 -22.16 -9.82 4.58
CA THR A 281 -23.38 -10.61 4.87
C THR A 281 -24.33 -10.76 3.68
N ASN A 282 -24.04 -10.11 2.56
CA ASN A 282 -24.88 -10.16 1.37
C ASN A 282 -24.01 -10.19 0.11
N ILE A 283 -23.91 -11.35 -0.54
CA ILE A 283 -23.25 -11.56 -1.84
C ILE A 283 -24.03 -10.86 -2.98
N LYS A 284 -25.07 -10.06 -2.67
CA LYS A 284 -25.66 -9.15 -3.65
C LYS A 284 -24.57 -8.18 -4.13
N ALA A 285 -24.08 -8.51 -5.31
CA ALA A 285 -23.13 -7.84 -6.18
C ALA A 285 -23.15 -6.32 -6.01
N PHE A 286 -21.97 -5.72 -5.79
CA PHE A 286 -21.71 -4.27 -5.92
C PHE A 286 -22.71 -3.36 -5.17
N GLN A 287 -22.63 -3.30 -3.85
CA GLN A 287 -23.48 -2.36 -3.09
C GLN A 287 -23.03 -0.91 -3.26
N HIS A 288 -21.72 -0.72 -3.41
CA HIS A 288 -21.12 0.58 -3.59
C HIS A 288 -20.07 0.54 -4.70
N TYR A 289 -20.03 1.60 -5.49
CA TYR A 289 -18.97 1.84 -6.47
C TYR A 289 -18.21 3.11 -6.13
N ARG A 290 -16.96 3.19 -6.56
CA ARG A 290 -16.16 4.42 -6.62
C ARG A 290 -15.64 4.57 -8.03
N VAL A 291 -15.71 5.77 -8.59
CA VAL A 291 -15.09 6.09 -9.87
C VAL A 291 -14.47 7.45 -9.81
N GLY A 292 -13.32 7.63 -10.44
CA GLY A 292 -12.77 8.97 -10.58
C GLY A 292 -11.53 9.02 -11.43
N VAL A 293 -11.02 10.23 -11.56
CA VAL A 293 -9.88 10.54 -12.41
C VAL A 293 -8.94 11.51 -11.71
N LYS A 294 -7.64 11.26 -11.85
CA LYS A 294 -6.56 12.21 -11.51
C LYS A 294 -5.77 12.50 -12.77
N VAL A 295 -5.64 13.77 -13.14
CA VAL A 295 -4.72 14.17 -14.21
C VAL A 295 -3.33 14.29 -13.61
N LEU A 296 -2.34 13.58 -14.14
CA LEU A 296 -0.99 13.58 -13.58
C LEU A 296 -0.14 14.72 -14.13
N ASN A 297 0.54 15.40 -13.22
CA ASN A 297 1.73 16.23 -13.44
C ASN A 297 1.57 17.26 -14.57
N ILE A 298 0.46 17.99 -14.56
CA ILE A 298 0.27 19.16 -15.42
C ILE A 298 1.38 20.16 -15.08
N LYS A 299 2.32 20.34 -16.01
CA LYS A 299 3.41 21.31 -15.87
C LYS A 299 2.83 22.72 -15.87
N MET A 300 2.97 23.41 -14.74
CA MET A 300 2.64 24.83 -14.59
C MET A 300 3.87 25.69 -14.88
N THR A 301 5.02 25.26 -14.37
CA THR A 301 6.35 25.83 -14.66
C THR A 301 7.37 24.69 -14.83
N SER A 302 8.67 25.02 -14.97
CA SER A 302 9.74 24.02 -14.99
C SER A 302 9.93 23.29 -13.67
N PHE A 303 9.54 23.90 -12.55
CA PHE A 303 9.72 23.36 -11.19
C PHE A 303 8.40 23.05 -10.48
N TRP A 304 7.25 23.40 -11.07
CA TRP A 304 5.94 23.18 -10.47
C TRP A 304 5.03 22.37 -11.39
N GLN A 305 4.49 21.29 -10.84
CA GLN A 305 3.49 20.44 -11.45
C GLN A 305 2.25 20.34 -10.55
N THR A 306 1.08 20.23 -11.16
CA THR A 306 -0.19 20.05 -10.45
C THR A 306 -0.95 18.85 -11.00
N SER A 307 -1.64 18.14 -10.11
CA SER A 307 -2.42 16.95 -10.45
C SER A 307 -3.82 17.09 -9.86
N PRO A 308 -4.77 17.73 -10.57
CA PRO A 308 -6.15 17.80 -10.12
C PRO A 308 -6.81 16.42 -10.19
N PHE A 309 -7.72 16.16 -9.24
CA PHE A 309 -8.47 14.92 -9.19
C PHE A 309 -9.89 15.11 -8.70
N ALA A 310 -10.76 14.20 -9.11
CA ALA A 310 -12.13 14.08 -8.62
C ALA A 310 -12.55 12.61 -8.62
N PHE A 311 -13.08 12.16 -7.49
CA PHE A 311 -13.63 10.83 -7.28
C PHE A 311 -15.04 10.95 -6.70
N PHE A 312 -15.89 10.04 -7.11
CA PHE A 312 -17.28 9.94 -6.69
C PHE A 312 -17.60 8.51 -6.35
N ASN A 313 -18.32 8.29 -5.27
CA ASN A 313 -18.86 6.99 -4.93
C ASN A 313 -20.37 7.06 -4.76
N GLY A 314 -21.02 5.95 -5.05
CA GLY A 314 -22.46 5.83 -4.98
C GLY A 314 -22.91 4.45 -4.58
N LYS A 315 -24.22 4.33 -4.34
CA LYS A 315 -24.90 3.05 -4.12
C LYS A 315 -25.55 2.56 -5.42
N SER A 316 -26.09 1.35 -5.42
CA SER A 316 -26.93 0.85 -6.52
C SER A 316 -27.96 1.92 -6.96
N GLY A 317 -28.07 2.13 -8.28
CA GLY A 317 -28.93 3.17 -8.86
C GLY A 317 -28.27 4.52 -9.16
N LEU A 318 -26.93 4.58 -9.21
CA LEU A 318 -26.13 5.77 -9.60
C LEU A 318 -26.28 7.01 -8.70
N ASN A 319 -26.86 6.86 -7.51
CA ASN A 319 -26.94 7.94 -6.54
C ASN A 319 -25.57 8.20 -5.93
N VAL A 320 -25.01 9.40 -6.17
CA VAL A 320 -23.75 9.84 -5.58
C VAL A 320 -23.95 10.07 -4.08
N THR A 321 -23.23 9.31 -3.26
CA THR A 321 -23.29 9.36 -1.79
C THR A 321 -22.04 9.94 -1.15
N GLY A 322 -20.94 10.02 -1.91
CA GLY A 322 -19.68 10.57 -1.45
C GLY A 322 -18.79 11.01 -2.59
N HIS A 323 -17.76 11.78 -2.25
CA HIS A 323 -16.79 12.29 -3.20
C HIS A 323 -15.48 12.70 -2.52
N ALA A 324 -14.42 12.77 -3.32
CA ALA A 324 -13.15 13.40 -2.97
C ALA A 324 -12.69 14.25 -4.15
N VAL A 325 -12.46 15.55 -3.93
CA VAL A 325 -12.04 16.49 -4.98
C VAL A 325 -10.88 17.30 -4.46
N GLY A 326 -9.86 17.48 -5.28
CA GLY A 326 -8.68 18.21 -4.85
C GLY A 326 -7.62 18.32 -5.92
N PHE A 327 -6.43 18.68 -5.48
CA PHE A 327 -5.24 18.73 -6.30
C PHE A 327 -4.01 18.36 -5.49
N GLU A 328 -3.03 17.80 -6.17
CA GLU A 328 -1.71 17.52 -5.62
C GLU A 328 -0.66 18.31 -6.39
N ASN A 329 0.10 19.14 -5.69
CA ASN A 329 1.20 19.90 -6.25
C ASN A 329 2.52 19.22 -5.94
N ILE A 330 3.43 19.27 -6.90
CA ILE A 330 4.82 18.89 -6.76
C ILE A 330 5.66 20.12 -7.08
N ILE A 331 6.49 20.54 -6.14
CA ILE A 331 7.40 21.68 -6.26
C ILE A 331 8.83 21.16 -6.14
N SER A 332 9.54 21.10 -7.26
CA SER A 332 10.95 20.73 -7.32
C SER A 332 11.81 21.85 -6.73
N LEU A 333 12.47 21.58 -5.61
CA LEU A 333 13.40 22.53 -4.98
C LEU A 333 14.78 22.46 -5.65
N TYR A 334 15.26 21.23 -5.88
CA TYR A 334 16.53 20.91 -6.51
C TYR A 334 16.38 19.65 -7.38
N ARG A 335 17.42 19.28 -8.14
CA ARG A 335 17.41 18.13 -9.07
C ARG A 335 16.90 16.82 -8.46
N HIS A 336 17.01 16.65 -7.13
CA HIS A 336 16.67 15.38 -6.47
C HIS A 336 15.66 15.52 -5.34
N VAL A 337 15.13 16.72 -5.06
CA VAL A 337 14.23 16.96 -3.93
C VAL A 337 13.03 17.78 -4.39
N ALA A 338 11.83 17.26 -4.11
CA ALA A 338 10.57 17.96 -4.33
C ALA A 338 9.69 17.91 -3.08
N ILE A 339 8.95 18.99 -2.86
CA ILE A 339 7.86 19.04 -1.88
C ILE A 339 6.57 18.62 -2.59
N THR A 340 5.79 17.78 -1.93
CA THR A 340 4.40 17.51 -2.32
C THR A 340 3.44 18.19 -1.38
N ALA A 341 2.39 18.80 -1.94
CA ALA A 341 1.29 19.38 -1.17
C ALA A 341 -0.03 18.93 -1.80
N ARG A 342 -0.83 18.15 -1.07
CA ARG A 342 -2.18 17.75 -1.46
C ARG A 342 -3.19 18.56 -0.67
N ALA A 343 -4.10 19.20 -1.38
CA ALA A 343 -5.28 19.84 -0.82
C ALA A 343 -6.50 19.11 -1.33
N GLU A 344 -7.35 18.68 -0.40
CA GLU A 344 -8.50 17.84 -0.72
C GLU A 344 -9.70 18.23 0.12
N TYR A 345 -10.87 18.17 -0.48
CA TYR A 345 -12.13 18.04 0.23
C TYR A 345 -12.72 16.66 -0.03
N ASN A 346 -12.98 15.89 1.03
CA ASN A 346 -13.68 14.61 0.92
C ASN A 346 -14.92 14.57 1.81
N ARG A 347 -15.91 13.80 1.37
CA ARG A 347 -17.11 13.49 2.13
C ARG A 347 -17.58 12.10 1.76
N ASN A 348 -17.57 11.18 2.73
CA ASN A 348 -18.01 9.79 2.58
C ASN A 348 -17.37 9.06 1.37
N ASP A 349 -16.15 9.43 0.97
CA ASP A 349 -15.36 8.71 -0.02
C ASP A 349 -14.91 7.37 0.52
N LEU A 350 -15.06 6.30 -0.27
CA LEU A 350 -14.74 4.94 0.18
C LEU A 350 -13.24 4.73 0.41
N LEU A 351 -12.36 5.36 -0.38
CA LEU A 351 -10.92 5.20 -0.20
C LEU A 351 -10.42 6.11 0.92
N GLU A 352 -10.83 7.37 0.93
CA GLU A 352 -10.34 8.34 1.92
C GLU A 352 -10.97 8.06 3.31
N ASN A 353 -12.29 8.00 3.43
CA ASN A 353 -12.95 7.89 4.74
C ASN A 353 -13.04 6.45 5.28
N LEU A 354 -13.17 5.43 4.43
CA LEU A 354 -13.33 4.03 4.89
C LEU A 354 -12.02 3.24 4.91
N VAL A 355 -11.11 3.44 3.95
CA VAL A 355 -9.83 2.71 3.90
C VAL A 355 -8.72 3.44 4.67
N LYS A 356 -8.54 4.74 4.42
CA LYS A 356 -7.50 5.55 5.09
C LYS A 356 -7.97 6.17 6.40
N HIS A 357 -9.27 6.12 6.66
CA HIS A 357 -9.90 6.69 7.84
C HIS A 357 -9.69 8.21 8.00
N GLU A 358 -9.68 8.89 6.87
CA GLU A 358 -9.61 10.34 6.83
C GLU A 358 -10.93 10.95 7.32
N LYS A 359 -10.85 12.06 8.05
CA LYS A 359 -12.05 12.79 8.49
C LYS A 359 -12.69 13.52 7.31
N ASN A 360 -14.03 13.47 7.26
CA ASN A 360 -14.81 14.29 6.33
C ASN A 360 -14.41 15.77 6.44
N GLY A 361 -14.31 16.44 5.30
CA GLY A 361 -13.98 17.85 5.22
C GLY A 361 -12.70 18.12 4.43
N PHE A 362 -12.08 19.26 4.75
CA PHE A 362 -10.88 19.72 4.06
C PHE A 362 -9.61 19.19 4.74
N GLN A 363 -8.67 18.73 3.93
CA GLN A 363 -7.42 18.13 4.37
C GLN A 363 -6.24 18.71 3.61
N LEU A 364 -5.13 18.87 4.32
CA LEU A 364 -3.85 19.28 3.78
C LEU A 364 -2.79 18.26 4.17
N VAL A 365 -2.15 17.68 3.17
CA VAL A 365 -1.06 16.72 3.36
C VAL A 365 0.19 17.28 2.71
N PHE A 366 1.28 17.34 3.47
CA PHE A 366 2.58 17.76 2.98
C PHE A 366 3.54 16.57 3.04
N GLY A 367 4.44 16.51 2.06
CA GLY A 367 5.44 15.46 1.97
C GLY A 367 6.68 15.92 1.24
N VAL A 368 7.71 15.07 1.30
CA VAL A 368 8.95 15.24 0.56
C VAL A 368 9.19 14.00 -0.27
N ARG A 369 9.48 14.17 -1.56
CA ARG A 369 9.81 13.08 -2.49
C ARG A 369 11.06 13.39 -3.29
N SER A 370 11.59 12.39 -3.98
CA SER A 370 12.70 12.62 -4.89
C SER A 370 12.19 13.32 -6.16
N ALA A 371 12.89 14.35 -6.62
CA ALA A 371 12.60 15.03 -7.88
C ALA A 371 13.25 14.30 -9.07
N PHE A 372 12.64 14.43 -10.25
CA PHE A 372 13.11 13.88 -11.54
C PHE A 372 13.48 15.00 -12.51
#